data_AF-A0A0J5JPW6-F1
#
_entry.id   AF-A0A0J5JPW6-F1
#
_cell.length_a   1.000
_cell.length_b   1.000
_cell.length_c   1.000
_cell.angle_alpha   90.00
_cell.angle_beta   90.00
_cell.angle_gamma   90.00
#
_symmetry.space_group_name_H-M   'P 1'
#
loop_
_entity.id
_entity.type
_entity.pdbx_description
1 polymer ?
#
loop_
_entity_poly.entity_id
_entity_poly.type
_entity_poly.pdbx_seq_one_letter_code
_entity_poly.pdbx_strand_id
1 'polypeptide(L)'
;MEFIETIFFIIGALLFTNFFFALLYLLSRSAGEGLINGISHSSECLGTLLVLPFLGLTHFVAILTYDRFNWFVARVVILLYAIFLFIIFFVLLILADYF
;
A
#
# COMPACT_ATOMS: atom_id res chain seq x y z
N MET A 1 -24.73 8.66 7.88
CA MET A 1 -23.74 8.21 8.87
C MET A 1 -23.19 6.86 8.44
N GLU A 2 -23.96 5.77 8.51
CA GLU A 2 -23.46 4.41 8.17
C GLU A 2 -22.77 4.28 6.79
N PHE A 3 -23.27 4.92 5.74
CA PHE A 3 -22.64 4.87 4.41
C PHE A 3 -21.27 5.59 4.37
N ILE A 4 -21.13 6.70 5.11
CA ILE A 4 -19.90 7.48 5.19
C ILE A 4 -18.86 6.70 6.01
N GLU A 5 -19.25 6.15 7.15
CA GLU A 5 -18.42 5.27 7.99
C GLU A 5 -17.91 4.06 7.20
N THR A 6 -18.77 3.44 6.39
CA THR A 6 -18.39 2.31 5.53
C THR A 6 -17.31 2.69 4.52
N ILE A 7 -17.40 3.88 3.92
CA ILE A 7 -16.37 4.40 3.01
C ILE A 7 -15.05 4.63 3.75
N PHE A 8 -15.09 5.26 4.93
CA PHE A 8 -13.90 5.47 5.76
C PHE A 8 -13.25 4.15 6.17
N PHE A 9 -14.04 3.14 6.52
CA PHE A 9 -13.56 1.81 6.86
C PHE A 9 -12.85 1.13 5.68
N ILE A 10 -13.45 1.17 4.47
CA ILE A 10 -12.85 0.61 3.26
C ILE A 10 -11.53 1.32 2.94
N ILE A 11 -11.51 2.66 2.95
CA ILE A 11 -10.29 3.43 2.69
C ILE A 11 -9.21 3.15 3.74
N GLY A 12 -9.59 3.05 5.02
CA GLY A 12 -8.69 2.71 6.11
C GLY A 12 -8.06 1.34 5.92
N ALA A 13 -8.86 0.31 5.63
CA ALA A 13 -8.38 -1.04 5.36
C ALA A 13 -7.41 -1.08 4.16
N LEU A 14 -7.69 -0.29 3.12
CA LEU A 14 -6.83 -0.17 1.94
C LEU A 14 -5.49 0.49 2.27
N LEU A 15 -5.49 1.59 3.01
CA LEU A 15 -4.27 2.27 3.45
C LEU A 15 -3.42 1.38 4.35
N PHE A 16 -4.06 0.66 5.26
CA PHE A 16 -3.39 -0.28 6.15
C PHE A 16 -2.73 -1.42 5.37
N THR A 17 -3.40 -1.95 4.34
CA THR A 17 -2.82 -2.96 3.45
C THR A 17 -1.62 -2.38 2.67
N ASN A 18 -1.72 -1.15 2.14
CA ASN A 18 -0.59 -0.47 1.49
C ASN A 18 0.60 -0.25 2.43
N PHE A 19 0.33 0.08 3.69
CA PHE A 19 1.36 0.23 4.71
C PHE A 19 2.12 -1.08 4.94
N PHE A 20 1.41 -2.20 5.06
CA PHE A 20 2.06 -3.52 5.15
C PHE A 20 2.91 -3.85 3.93
N PHE A 21 2.43 -3.53 2.74
CA PHE A 21 3.22 -3.70 1.52
C PHE A 21 4.46 -2.82 1.49
N ALA A 22 4.37 -1.57 1.97
CA ALA A 22 5.53 -0.69 2.08
C ALA A 22 6.58 -1.29 3.02
N LEU A 23 6.16 -1.90 4.14
CA LEU A 23 7.05 -2.61 5.05
C LEU A 23 7.69 -3.84 4.39
N LEU A 24 6.95 -4.62 3.60
CA LEU A 24 7.48 -5.72 2.80
C LEU A 24 8.58 -5.24 1.84
N TYR A 25 8.31 -4.15 1.11
CA TYR A 25 9.28 -3.53 0.19
C TYR A 25 10.48 -2.92 0.89
N LEU A 26 10.31 -2.44 2.13
CA LEU A 26 11.42 -1.98 2.97
C LEU A 26 12.35 -3.15 3.34
N LEU A 27 11.76 -4.29 3.69
CA LEU A 27 12.48 -5.49 4.11
C LEU A 27 13.21 -6.15 2.92
N SER A 28 12.49 -6.39 1.82
CA SER A 28 13.05 -6.92 0.59
C SER A 28 12.22 -6.59 -0.64
N ARG A 29 12.89 -6.08 -1.70
CA ARG A 29 12.29 -5.88 -3.03
C ARG A 29 11.70 -7.18 -3.59
N SER A 30 12.44 -8.29 -3.49
CA SER A 30 12.02 -9.58 -4.03
C SER A 30 10.82 -10.18 -3.30
N ALA A 31 10.68 -9.92 -2.00
CA ALA A 31 9.52 -10.37 -1.24
C ALA A 31 8.26 -9.60 -1.66
N GLY A 32 8.36 -8.28 -1.84
CA GLY A 32 7.25 -7.47 -2.34
C GLY A 32 6.83 -7.87 -3.75
N GLU A 33 7.78 -7.98 -4.68
CA GLU A 33 7.50 -8.42 -6.06
C GLU A 33 6.93 -9.84 -6.12
N GLY A 34 7.51 -10.78 -5.37
CA GLY A 34 7.04 -12.17 -5.33
C GLY A 34 5.61 -12.30 -4.80
N LEU A 35 5.25 -11.51 -3.79
CA LEU A 35 3.91 -11.52 -3.23
C LEU A 35 2.88 -10.92 -4.19
N ILE A 36 3.22 -9.84 -4.91
CA ILE A 36 2.33 -9.27 -5.94
C ILE A 36 2.16 -10.23 -7.12
N ASN A 37 3.26 -10.79 -7.61
CA ASN A 37 3.22 -11.75 -8.70
C ASN A 37 2.43 -13.02 -8.30
N GLY A 38 2.57 -13.46 -7.05
CA GLY A 38 1.78 -14.59 -6.52
C GLY A 38 0.28 -14.28 -6.46
N ILE A 39 -0.10 -13.09 -5.98
CA ILE A 39 -1.51 -12.65 -5.95
C ILE A 39 -2.06 -12.54 -7.37
N SER A 40 -1.32 -11.90 -8.29
CA SER A 40 -1.78 -11.73 -9.67
C SER A 40 -1.88 -13.04 -10.45
N HIS A 41 -1.03 -14.02 -10.12
CA HIS A 41 -1.04 -15.34 -10.78
C HIS A 41 -2.14 -16.26 -10.25
N SER A 42 -2.49 -16.12 -8.97
CA SER A 42 -3.55 -16.92 -8.33
C SER A 42 -4.96 -16.38 -8.58
N SER A 43 -5.10 -15.12 -8.96
CA SER A 43 -6.39 -14.54 -9.34
C SER A 43 -6.55 -14.51 -10.86
N GLU A 44 -7.34 -15.43 -11.41
CA GLU A 44 -7.75 -15.39 -12.81
C GLU A 44 -8.58 -14.11 -13.07
N CYS A 45 -7.94 -13.08 -13.63
CA CYS A 45 -8.52 -11.85 -14.20
C CYS A 45 -9.23 -10.85 -13.24
N LEU A 46 -10.03 -11.31 -12.28
CA LEU A 46 -10.83 -10.45 -11.38
C LEU A 46 -10.04 -9.87 -10.21
N GLY A 47 -9.11 -10.64 -9.64
CA GLY A 47 -8.25 -10.14 -8.57
C GLY A 47 -7.28 -9.09 -9.07
N THR A 48 -6.79 -9.19 -10.31
CA THR A 48 -5.89 -8.21 -10.93
C THR A 48 -6.54 -6.82 -11.05
N LEU A 49 -7.84 -6.74 -11.34
CA LEU A 49 -8.60 -5.48 -11.47
C LEU A 49 -8.87 -4.76 -10.13
N LEU A 50 -8.98 -5.51 -9.04
CA LEU A 50 -9.11 -4.94 -7.68
C LEU A 50 -7.73 -4.71 -7.05
N VAL A 51 -6.79 -5.63 -7.22
CA VAL A 51 -5.44 -5.56 -6.63
C VAL A 51 -4.61 -4.44 -7.29
N LEU A 52 -4.74 -4.17 -8.59
CA LEU A 52 -3.95 -3.08 -9.22
C LEU A 52 -4.23 -1.68 -8.66
N PRO A 53 -5.47 -1.19 -8.58
CA PRO A 53 -5.72 0.15 -8.06
C PRO A 53 -5.42 0.25 -6.57
N PHE A 54 -5.55 -0.86 -5.82
CA PHE A 54 -5.46 -0.85 -4.37
C PHE A 54 -4.08 -1.21 -3.82
N LEU A 55 -3.38 -2.19 -4.38
CA LEU A 55 -2.04 -2.65 -3.97
C LEU A 55 -0.96 -2.20 -4.95
N GLY A 56 -1.33 -1.91 -6.20
CA GLY A 56 -0.40 -1.48 -7.23
C GLY A 56 0.22 -0.10 -6.99
N LEU A 57 -0.40 0.76 -6.18
CA LEU A 57 0.15 2.09 -5.89
C LEU A 57 1.49 2.00 -5.13
N THR A 58 1.51 1.22 -4.04
CA THR A 58 2.74 0.98 -3.28
C THR A 58 3.77 0.18 -4.09
N HIS A 59 3.30 -0.78 -4.90
CA HIS A 59 4.16 -1.51 -5.83
C HIS A 59 4.87 -0.62 -6.84
N PHE A 60 4.09 0.26 -7.49
CA PHE A 60 4.56 1.15 -8.52
C PHE A 60 5.57 2.15 -7.97
N VAL A 61 5.27 2.74 -6.81
CA VAL A 61 6.21 3.61 -6.09
C VAL A 61 7.48 2.86 -5.73
N ALA A 62 7.38 1.62 -5.24
CA ALA A 62 8.54 0.82 -4.89
C ALA A 62 9.42 0.49 -6.11
N ILE A 63 8.85 0.03 -7.23
CA ILE A 63 9.60 -0.26 -8.47
C ILE A 63 10.31 1.00 -8.98
N LEU A 64 9.57 2.12 -9.13
CA LEU A 64 10.14 3.38 -9.59
C LEU A 64 11.30 3.84 -8.72
N THR A 65 11.19 3.65 -7.41
CA THR A 65 12.20 4.06 -6.46
C THR A 65 13.42 3.14 -6.53
N TYR A 66 13.23 1.83 -6.55
CA TYR A 66 14.32 0.85 -6.63
C TYR A 66 15.04 0.87 -7.98
N ASP A 67 14.39 1.29 -9.07
CA ASP A 67 15.02 1.40 -10.39
C ASP A 67 15.75 2.73 -10.60
N ARG A 68 15.31 3.82 -9.95
CA ARG A 68 15.96 5.14 -10.07
C ARG A 68 17.07 5.39 -9.06
N PHE A 69 16.98 4.80 -7.87
CA PHE A 69 17.89 5.09 -6.77
C PHE A 69 18.66 3.86 -6.30
N ASN A 70 19.82 4.09 -5.68
CA ASN A 70 20.56 3.02 -5.00
C ASN A 70 19.72 2.38 -3.90
N TRP A 71 20.01 1.11 -3.56
CA TRP A 71 19.24 0.34 -2.58
C TRP A 71 19.00 1.11 -1.26
N PHE A 72 20.02 1.80 -0.76
CA PHE A 72 19.90 2.55 0.49
C PHE A 72 18.89 3.69 0.39
N VAL A 73 19.01 4.52 -0.65
CA VAL A 73 18.09 5.65 -0.89
C VAL A 73 16.67 5.13 -1.14
N ALA A 74 16.54 4.03 -1.86
CA ALA A 74 15.23 3.42 -2.11
C ALA A 74 14.52 3.00 -0.83
N ARG A 75 15.24 2.38 0.12
CA ARG A 75 14.69 2.04 1.44
C ARG A 75 14.29 3.27 2.25
N VAL A 76 15.09 4.34 2.21
CA VAL A 76 14.75 5.60 2.90
C VAL A 76 13.49 6.23 2.33
N VAL A 77 13.33 6.25 1.00
CA VAL A 77 12.13 6.78 0.35
C VAL A 77 10.91 5.93 0.68
N ILE A 78 11.03 4.59 0.68
CA ILE A 78 9.93 3.68 1.06
C ILE A 78 9.59 3.85 2.54
N LEU A 79 10.56 4.10 3.41
CA LEU A 79 10.32 4.41 4.83
C LEU A 79 9.52 5.70 4.98
N LEU A 80 9.90 6.77 4.29
CA LEU A 80 9.16 8.04 4.29
C LEU A 80 7.73 7.85 3.77
N TYR A 81 7.56 7.06 2.71
CA TYR A 81 6.25 6.69 2.18
C TYR A 81 5.41 5.91 3.20
N ALA A 82 6.00 4.94 3.92
CA ALA A 82 5.31 4.19 4.96
C ALA A 82 4.86 5.09 6.12
N ILE A 83 5.73 6.02 6.56
CA ILE A 83 5.39 7.02 7.59
C ILE A 83 4.22 7.90 7.11
N PHE A 84 4.26 8.33 5.85
CA PHE A 84 3.19 9.15 5.27
C PHE A 84 1.84 8.40 5.24
N LEU A 85 1.84 7.13 4.80
CA LEU A 85 0.64 6.28 4.83
C LEU A 85 0.11 6.11 6.25
N PHE A 86 1.00 5.93 7.22
CA PHE A 86 0.64 5.79 8.63
C PHE A 86 -0.03 7.06 9.16
N ILE A 87 0.52 8.24 8.87
CA ILE A 87 -0.09 9.53 9.26
C ILE A 87 -1.49 9.68 8.65
N ILE A 88 -1.64 9.40 7.35
CA ILE A 88 -2.95 9.48 6.68
C ILE A 88 -3.96 8.53 7.32
N PHE A 89 -3.54 7.32 7.68
CA PHE A 89 -4.40 6.35 8.34
C PHE A 89 -4.94 6.88 9.68
N PHE A 90 -4.09 7.49 10.51
CA PHE A 90 -4.55 8.11 11.77
C PHE A 90 -5.47 9.31 11.54
N VAL A 91 -5.19 10.14 10.54
CA VAL A 91 -6.07 11.26 10.18
C VAL A 91 -7.45 10.75 9.77
N LEU A 92 -7.52 9.66 8.99
CA LEU A 92 -8.80 9.03 8.62
C LEU A 92 -9.54 8.45 9.81
N LEU A 93 -8.84 7.83 10.78
CA LEU A 93 -9.48 7.35 12.00
C LEU A 93 -10.08 8.48 12.84
N ILE A 94 -9.35 9.60 12.99
CA ILE A 94 -9.85 10.78 13.70
C ILE A 94 -11.06 11.38 12.98
N LEU A 95 -11.01 11.46 11.64
CA LEU A 95 -12.14 11.94 10.85
C LEU A 95 -13.35 10.99 10.96
N ALA A 96 -13.12 9.68 10.95
CA ALA A 96 -14.18 8.69 11.09
C ALA A 96 -14.86 8.73 12.47
N ASP A 97 -14.14 9.10 13.54
CA ASP A 97 -14.73 9.31 14.87
C ASP A 97 -15.58 10.59 14.94
N TYR A 98 -15.33 11.55 14.06
CA TYR A 98 -16.04 12.83 14.02
C TYR A 98 -17.37 12.76 13.23
N PHE A 99 -17.53 11.77 12.34
CA PHE A 99 -18.67 11.62 11.44
C PHE A 99 -19.60 10.49 11.85
#